data_AF-A0A7Y6EXY4-F1
#
_entry.id   AF-A0A7Y6EXY4-F1
#
_cell.length_a   1.000
_cell.length_b   1.000
_cell.length_c   1.000
_cell.angle_alpha   90.00
_cell.angle_beta   90.00
_cell.angle_gamma   90.00
#
_symmetry.space_group_name_H-M   'P 1'
#
loop_
_entity.id
_entity.type
_entity.pdbx_description
1 polymer ?
#
loop_
_entity_poly.entity_id
_entity_poly.type
_entity_poly.pdbx_seq_one_letter_code
_entity_poly.pdbx_strand_id
1 'polypeptide(L)' 'MNTYAATINATEYPPHLKHKIIFETFEQLPPNEAMLLINDHDPVPLRFQFQSTHPDGFTWEYIEQGPSVFQIKISKL' A
#
# COMPACT_ATOMS: atom_id res chain seq x y z
N MET A 1 5.33 17.65 6.69
CA MET A 1 4.21 17.25 5.82
C MET A 1 4.61 15.90 5.23
N ASN A 2 3.94 14.80 5.61
CA ASN A 2 4.19 13.52 4.98
C ASN A 2 3.61 13.59 3.57
N THR A 3 4.43 14.00 2.61
CA THR A 3 4.05 14.00 1.20
C THR A 3 4.15 12.57 0.72
N TYR A 4 3.02 11.88 0.60
CA TYR A 4 2.95 10.63 -0.13
C TYR A 4 2.99 10.96 -1.63
N ALA A 5 3.79 10.22 -2.38
CA ALA A 5 3.89 10.34 -3.83
C ALA A 5 2.59 9.88 -4.53
N ALA A 6 1.88 8.95 -3.90
CA ALA A 6 0.57 8.47 -4.33
C ALA A 6 -0.29 8.08 -3.13
N THR A 7 -1.61 8.16 -3.29
CA THR A 7 -2.58 7.65 -2.32
C THR A 7 -3.58 6.77 -3.06
N ILE A 8 -3.79 5.55 -2.58
CA ILE A 8 -4.73 4.58 -3.16
C ILE A 8 -5.74 4.19 -2.11
N ASN A 9 -7.02 4.46 -2.40
CA ASN A 9 -8.14 3.92 -1.63
C ASN A 9 -8.63 2.62 -2.27
N ALA A 10 -8.35 1.49 -1.63
CA ALA A 10 -8.66 0.17 -2.16
C ALA A 10 -10.17 -0.06 -2.35
N THR A 11 -11.02 0.65 -1.60
CA THR A 11 -12.48 0.52 -1.67
C THR A 11 -13.09 1.13 -2.94
N GLU A 12 -12.35 2.02 -3.61
CA GLU A 12 -12.77 2.65 -4.87
C GLU A 12 -12.61 1.71 -6.08
N TYR A 13 -11.88 0.61 -5.92
CA TYR A 13 -11.55 -0.31 -6.99
C TYR A 13 -12.24 -1.67 -6.82
N PRO A 14 -12.68 -2.30 -7.92
CA PRO A 14 -13.20 -3.67 -7.87
C PRO A 14 -12.19 -4.66 -7.27
N PRO A 15 -12.64 -5.71 -6.55
CA PRO A 15 -11.74 -6.66 -5.87
C PRO A 15 -10.68 -7.30 -6.78
N HIS A 16 -10.98 -7.51 -8.06
CA HIS A 16 -10.07 -8.12 -9.03
C HIS A 16 -9.05 -7.12 -9.62
N LEU A 17 -9.31 -5.81 -9.54
CA LEU A 17 -8.40 -4.76 -10.04
C LEU A 17 -7.58 -4.10 -8.95
N LYS A 18 -8.10 -4.00 -7.72
CA LYS A 18 -7.46 -3.24 -6.64
C LYS A 18 -6.02 -3.69 -6.39
N HIS A 19 -5.74 -5.00 -6.37
CA HIS A 19 -4.37 -5.49 -6.16
C HIS A 19 -3.45 -5.05 -7.30
N LYS A 20 -3.90 -5.23 -8.55
CA LYS A 20 -3.12 -4.81 -9.73
C LYS A 20 -2.74 -3.34 -9.65
N ILE A 21 -3.71 -2.47 -9.35
CA ILE A 21 -3.48 -1.02 -9.27
C ILE A 21 -2.53 -0.66 -8.12
N ILE A 22 -2.66 -1.30 -6.96
CA ILE A 22 -1.77 -1.07 -5.82
C ILE A 22 -0.32 -1.45 -6.18
N PHE A 23 -0.12 -2.61 -6.80
CA PHE A 23 1.20 -3.06 -7.23
C PHE A 23 1.79 -2.17 -8.34
N GLU A 24 1.01 -1.85 -9.37
CA GLU A 24 1.46 -0.95 -10.44
C GLU A 24 1.83 0.44 -9.90
N THR A 25 1.05 0.97 -8.95
CA THR A 25 1.35 2.25 -8.29
C THR A 25 2.65 2.17 -7.52
N PHE A 26 2.86 1.09 -6.74
CA PHE A 26 4.10 0.89 -6.00
C PHE A 26 5.32 0.74 -6.92
N GLU A 27 5.20 -0.02 -8.01
CA GLU A 27 6.28 -0.24 -8.97
C GLU A 27 6.71 1.08 -9.64
N GLN A 28 5.75 1.99 -9.88
CA GLN A 28 6.00 3.32 -10.44
C GLN A 28 6.58 4.33 -9.45
N LEU A 29 6.61 4.03 -8.14
CA LEU A 29 7.21 4.93 -7.17
C LEU A 29 8.71 5.12 -7.44
N PRO A 30 9.22 6.36 -7.29
CA PRO A 30 10.66 6.60 -7.19
C PRO A 30 11.26 5.91 -5.95
N PRO A 31 12.55 5.57 -5.97
CA PRO A 31 13.25 5.09 -4.77
C PRO A 31 13.19 6.11 -3.63
N ASN A 32 13.02 5.63 -2.40
CA ASN A 32 12.85 6.42 -1.17
C ASN A 32 11.54 7.24 -1.07
N GLU A 33 10.60 7.07 -2.01
CA GLU A 33 9.26 7.63 -1.90
C GLU A 33 8.27 6.63 -1.31
N ALA A 34 7.13 7.14 -0.85
CA ALA A 34 6.09 6.34 -0.22
C ALA A 34 4.72 6.63 -0.79
N MET A 35 3.89 5.60 -0.85
CA MET A 35 2.46 5.71 -1.09
C MET A 35 1.65 5.44 0.17
N LEU A 36 0.44 5.99 0.22
CA LEU A 36 -0.55 5.68 1.24
C LEU A 36 -1.59 4.71 0.68
N LEU A 37 -1.79 3.58 1.33
CA LEU A 37 -2.87 2.63 1.07
C LEU A 37 -3.95 2.82 2.13
N ILE A 38 -5.19 3.04 1.70
CA ILE A 38 -6.37 3.12 2.56
C ILE A 38 -7.27 1.92 2.25
N ASN A 39 -7.68 1.18 3.27
CA ASN A 39 -8.54 0.01 3.15
C ASN A 39 -9.57 -0.06 4.27
N ASP A 40 -10.70 -0.73 4.04
CA ASP A 40 -11.78 -0.94 5.01
C ASP A 40 -11.56 -2.16 5.94
N HIS A 41 -10.48 -2.91 5.73
CA HIS A 41 -10.05 -4.04 6.56
C HIS A 41 -8.51 -4.14 6.59
N ASP A 42 -7.96 -4.93 7.50
CA ASP A 42 -6.52 -5.14 7.60
C ASP A 42 -5.97 -5.86 6.34
N PRO A 43 -5.08 -5.25 5.53
CA PRO A 43 -4.57 -5.83 4.30
C PRO A 43 -3.40 -6.82 4.53
N VAL A 44 -3.54 -7.70 5.53
CA VAL A 44 -2.53 -8.74 5.85
C VAL A 44 -2.16 -9.61 4.65
N PRO A 45 -3.10 -10.14 3.83
CA PRO A 45 -2.76 -10.96 2.67
C PRO A 45 -1.94 -10.18 1.62
N LEU A 46 -2.25 -8.89 1.46
CA LEU A 46 -1.55 -8.01 0.52
C LEU A 46 -0.09 -7.80 0.98
N ARG A 47 0.13 -7.58 2.28
CA ARG A 47 1.49 -7.47 2.85
C ARG A 47 2.34 -8.70 2.54
N PHE A 48 1.78 -9.90 2.69
CA PHE A 48 2.50 -11.15 2.35
C PHE A 48 2.82 -11.25 0.86
N GLN A 49 1.90 -10.81 0.00
CA GLN A 49 2.14 -10.75 -1.45
C GLN A 49 3.26 -9.76 -1.80
N PHE A 50 3.32 -8.59 -1.13
CA PHE A 50 4.44 -7.66 -1.26
C PHE A 50 5.77 -8.29 -0.83
N GLN A 51 5.82 -8.95 0.33
CA GLN A 51 7.03 -9.64 0.80
C GLN A 51 7.53 -10.71 -0.17
N SER A 52 6.61 -11.40 -0.85
CA SER A 52 6.96 -12.44 -1.82
C SER A 52 7.45 -11.89 -3.16
N THR A 53 6.95 -10.72 -3.58
CA THR A 53 7.26 -10.11 -4.88
C THR A 53 8.43 -9.12 -4.82
N HIS A 54 8.58 -8.43 -3.70
CA HIS A 54 9.57 -7.37 -3.47
C HIS A 54 10.34 -7.67 -2.16
N PRO A 55 11.09 -8.78 -2.08
CA PRO A 55 11.87 -9.10 -0.89
C PRO A 55 12.86 -7.96 -0.60
N ASP A 56 12.80 -7.43 0.62
CA ASP A 56 13.64 -6.33 1.12
C ASP A 56 13.57 -5.01 0.32
N GLY A 57 12.59 -4.88 -0.60
CA GLY A 57 12.44 -3.71 -1.47
C GLY A 57 11.43 -2.66 -0.98
N PHE A 58 10.82 -2.86 0.20
CA PHE A 58 9.82 -1.95 0.73
C PHE A 58 9.77 -1.92 2.26
N THR A 59 9.17 -0.87 2.79
CA THR A 59 8.73 -0.79 4.20
C THR A 59 7.21 -0.75 4.29
N TRP A 60 6.68 -1.28 5.38
CA TRP A 60 5.24 -1.34 5.66
C TRP A 60 4.95 -0.79 7.04
N GLU A 61 4.34 0.39 7.09
CA GLU A 61 4.09 1.13 8.32
C GLU A 61 2.59 1.40 8.46
N TYR A 62 1.97 0.97 9.56
CA TYR A 62 0.58 1.31 9.85
C TYR A 62 0.51 2.75 10.37
N ILE A 63 -0.25 3.58 9.67
CA ILE A 63 -0.59 4.95 10.08
C ILE A 63 -1.89 4.94 10.90
N GLU A 64 -2.84 4.08 10.51
CA GLU A 64 -4.09 3.85 11.22
C GLU A 64 -4.46 2.37 11.12
N GLN A 65 -4.92 1.76 12.21
CA GLN A 65 -5.25 0.35 12.28
C GLN A 65 -6.64 0.12 12.89
N GLY A 66 -7.66 0.67 12.24
CA GLY A 66 -9.05 0.34 12.51
C GLY A 66 -9.66 0.98 13.76
N PRO A 67 -10.93 0.61 14.06
CA PRO A 67 -11.65 -0.56 13.54
C PRO A 67 -12.28 -0.38 12.15
N SER A 68 -12.42 0.84 11.64
CA SER A 68 -13.17 1.12 10.40
C SER A 68 -12.28 1.48 9.21
N VAL A 69 -11.06 1.97 9.44
CA VAL A 69 -10.13 2.38 8.40
C VAL A 69 -8.73 1.88 8.73
N PHE A 70 -8.07 1.30 7.75
CA PHE A 70 -6.68 0.89 7.83
C PHE A 70 -5.89 1.74 6.85
N GLN A 71 -4.94 2.52 7.37
CA GLN A 71 -4.04 3.33 6.57
C GLN A 71 -2.62 2.79 6.71
N ILE A 72 -2.01 2.46 5.59
CA ILE A 72 -0.67 1.88 5.54
C ILE A 72 0.19 2.75 4.65
N LYS A 73 1.31 3.22 5.19
CA LYS A 73 2.39 3.81 4.41
C LYS A 73 3.28 2.69 3.89
N ILE A 74 3.39 2.61 2.57
CA ILE A 74 4.26 1.68 1.86
C ILE A 74 5.37 2.48 1.21
N SER A 75 6.62 2.32 1.66
CA SER A 75 7.77 3.06 1.10
C SER A 75 8.62 2.14 0.25
N LYS A 76 9.11 2.62 -0.89
CA LYS A 76 10.03 1.89 -1.75
C LYS A 76 11.47 2.15 -1.33
N LEU A 77 12.25 1.09 -1.14
CA LEU A 77 13.66 1.14 -0.75
C LEU A 77 14.58 1.22 -1.98
#